data_AF-A0A7X6P0M6-F1
#
_entry.id   AF-A0A7X6P0M6-F1
#
_cell.length_a   1.000
_cell.length_b   1.000
_cell.length_c   1.000
_cell.angle_alpha   90.00
_cell.angle_beta   90.00
_cell.angle_gamma   90.00
#
_symmetry.space_group_name_H-M   'P 1'
#
loop_
_entity.id
_entity.type
_entity.pdbx_description
1 polymer ?
#
loop_
_entity_poly.entity_id
_entity_poly.type
_entity_poly.pdbx_seq_one_letter_code
_entity_poly.pdbx_strand_id
1 'polypeptide(L)'
;PNTGWTYDGPRFWVFDGPLAQSDVVAVQQYHATNPDGGWNILYRLEGDPPPEGWVHDGVAFYGYATPGADRSPIYEHSAPTTGGVPRVVYTESEQLGLGWTLERISFYAPNPPDTLNEV
;
A
#
# COMPACT_ATOMS: atom_id res chain seq x y z
N PRO A 1 3.25 -20.09 10.41
CA PRO A 1 4.66 -19.64 10.59
C PRO A 1 5.27 -19.32 9.21
N ASN A 2 5.38 -18.03 8.91
CA ASN A 2 5.78 -17.52 7.58
C ASN A 2 7.31 -17.41 7.50
N THR A 3 7.98 -18.55 7.36
CA THR A 3 9.44 -18.59 7.28
C THR A 3 9.89 -18.36 5.84
N GLY A 4 10.46 -17.18 5.55
CA GLY A 4 11.19 -16.95 4.29
C GLY A 4 11.15 -15.54 3.71
N TRP A 5 10.24 -14.67 4.19
CA TRP A 5 10.12 -13.29 3.72
C TRP A 5 10.33 -12.32 4.89
N THR A 6 11.24 -11.37 4.72
CA THR A 6 11.34 -10.20 5.60
C THR A 6 10.47 -9.11 5.00
N TYR A 7 9.51 -8.61 5.75
CA TYR A 7 8.81 -7.37 5.39
C TYR A 7 9.80 -6.22 5.53
N ASP A 8 10.27 -5.67 4.41
CA ASP A 8 11.26 -4.58 4.38
C ASP A 8 10.66 -3.19 4.70
N GLY A 9 9.38 -3.14 5.09
CA GLY A 9 8.67 -1.91 5.36
C GLY A 9 8.23 -1.16 4.09
N PRO A 10 7.47 -0.07 4.25
CA PRO A 10 7.13 0.82 3.15
C PRO A 10 8.39 1.53 2.61
N ARG A 11 8.43 1.75 1.29
CA ARG A 11 9.50 2.53 0.62
C ARG A 11 9.17 4.02 0.50
N PHE A 12 8.09 4.44 1.11
CA PHE A 12 7.56 5.80 1.15
C PHE A 12 7.29 6.15 2.61
N TRP A 13 7.25 7.44 2.92
CA TRP A 13 6.93 7.90 4.27
C TRP A 13 5.46 7.62 4.59
N VAL A 14 5.21 7.25 5.83
CA VAL A 14 3.88 6.97 6.39
C VAL A 14 3.86 7.42 7.84
N PHE A 15 2.66 7.58 8.40
CA PHE A 15 2.51 7.75 9.83
C PHE A 15 2.30 6.38 10.49
N ASP A 16 2.95 6.16 11.63
CA ASP A 16 2.83 4.94 12.44
C ASP A 16 1.55 4.93 13.29
N GLY A 17 0.97 6.10 13.54
CA GLY A 17 -0.25 6.30 14.30
C GLY A 17 -1.23 7.29 13.66
N PRO A 18 -2.47 7.32 14.16
CA PRO A 18 -3.46 8.28 13.72
C PRO A 18 -3.04 9.70 14.14
N LEU A 19 -3.24 10.67 13.26
CA LEU A 19 -3.07 12.09 13.57
C LEU A 19 -4.44 12.75 13.72
N ALA A 20 -4.51 13.82 14.53
CA ALA A 20 -5.74 14.61 14.71
C ALA A 20 -6.15 15.43 13.47
N GLN A 21 -5.46 15.25 12.34
CA GLN A 21 -5.78 15.87 11.06
C GLN A 21 -6.92 15.09 10.39
N SER A 22 -7.93 15.81 9.89
CA SER A 22 -9.17 15.20 9.38
C SER A 22 -9.01 14.35 8.11
N ASP A 23 -7.86 14.45 7.43
CA ASP A 23 -7.58 13.78 6.16
C ASP A 23 -6.47 12.72 6.25
N VAL A 24 -5.91 12.51 7.44
CA VAL A 24 -5.07 11.34 7.74
C VAL A 24 -5.99 10.17 8.09
N VAL A 25 -5.91 9.11 7.30
CA VAL A 25 -6.78 7.94 7.39
C VAL A 25 -5.96 6.67 7.52
N ALA A 26 -6.58 5.62 8.07
CA ALA A 26 -5.95 4.32 8.16
C ALA A 26 -5.83 3.67 6.77
N VAL A 27 -4.68 3.08 6.52
CA VAL A 27 -4.42 2.19 5.39
C VAL A 27 -4.42 0.76 5.91
N GLN A 28 -5.38 -0.03 5.44
CA GLN A 28 -5.61 -1.41 5.84
C GLN A 28 -4.75 -2.35 5.00
N GLN A 29 -4.13 -3.34 5.63
CA GLN A 29 -3.44 -4.44 4.96
C GLN A 29 -4.39 -5.61 4.75
N TYR A 30 -4.25 -6.23 3.59
CA TYR A 30 -4.84 -7.50 3.24
C TYR A 30 -3.79 -8.42 2.64
N HIS A 31 -4.04 -9.72 2.75
CA HIS A 31 -3.22 -10.72 2.11
C HIS A 31 -4.03 -11.73 1.31
N ALA A 32 -3.39 -12.38 0.35
CA ALA A 32 -3.96 -13.50 -0.37
C ALA A 32 -2.90 -14.56 -0.65
N THR A 33 -3.29 -15.83 -0.49
CA THR A 33 -2.44 -16.99 -0.79
C THR A 33 -2.72 -17.49 -2.20
N ASN A 34 -1.68 -17.58 -3.02
CA ASN A 34 -1.75 -18.15 -4.36
C ASN A 34 -1.68 -19.68 -4.30
N PRO A 35 -2.20 -20.41 -5.30
CA PRO A 35 -2.17 -21.87 -5.28
C PRO A 35 -0.78 -22.50 -5.29
N ASP A 36 0.24 -21.76 -5.74
CA ASP A 36 1.64 -22.16 -5.68
C ASP A 36 2.26 -21.97 -4.28
N GLY A 37 1.48 -21.53 -3.29
CA GLY A 37 1.93 -21.21 -1.95
C GLY A 37 2.55 -19.82 -1.81
N GLY A 38 2.63 -19.04 -2.90
CA GLY A 38 3.02 -17.64 -2.87
C GLY A 38 2.00 -16.79 -2.11
N TRP A 39 2.42 -15.59 -1.70
CA TRP A 39 1.55 -14.65 -0.99
C TRP A 39 1.69 -13.26 -1.59
N ASN A 40 0.58 -12.53 -1.66
CA ASN A 40 0.55 -11.13 -2.10
C ASN A 40 -0.01 -10.25 -0.98
N ILE A 41 0.43 -9.00 -0.93
CA ILE A 41 -0.05 -7.97 0.00
C ILE A 41 -0.79 -6.89 -0.79
N LEU A 42 -1.89 -6.42 -0.23
CA LEU A 42 -2.70 -5.32 -0.76
C LEU A 42 -2.94 -4.32 0.37
N TYR A 43 -2.78 -3.05 0.05
CA TYR A 43 -3.16 -1.92 0.86
C TYR A 43 -4.40 -1.24 0.28
N ARG A 44 -5.36 -0.91 1.15
CA ARG A 44 -6.58 -0.15 0.82
C ARG A 44 -6.84 0.91 1.87
N LEU A 45 -7.46 2.03 1.49
CA LEU A 45 -7.99 2.97 2.48
C LEU A 45 -9.12 2.33 3.29
N GLU A 46 -9.31 2.78 4.52
CA GLU A 46 -10.49 2.39 5.29
C GLU A 46 -11.79 2.73 4.52
N GLY A 47 -12.70 1.75 4.44
CA GLY A 47 -13.96 1.86 3.67
C GLY A 47 -13.85 1.42 2.21
N ASP A 48 -12.66 1.11 1.71
CA ASP A 48 -12.43 0.57 0.37
C ASP A 48 -12.27 -0.96 0.42
N PRO A 49 -13.29 -1.74 0.00
CA PRO A 49 -13.28 -3.19 0.17
C PRO A 49 -12.22 -3.87 -0.70
N PRO A 50 -11.58 -4.95 -0.20
CA PRO A 50 -10.64 -5.69 -1.03
C PRO A 50 -11.37 -6.49 -2.12
N PRO A 51 -10.68 -6.87 -3.20
CA PRO A 51 -11.21 -7.88 -4.13
C PRO A 51 -11.47 -9.22 -3.43
N GLU A 52 -12.22 -10.09 -4.10
CA GLU A 52 -12.44 -11.46 -3.61
C GLU A 52 -11.11 -12.22 -3.44
N GLY A 53 -11.04 -13.08 -2.42
CA GLY A 53 -9.86 -13.91 -2.14
C GLY A 53 -8.80 -13.27 -1.25
N TRP A 54 -9.02 -12.02 -0.82
CA TRP A 54 -8.15 -11.31 0.11
C TRP A 54 -8.70 -11.39 1.55
N VAL A 55 -7.79 -11.59 2.51
CA VAL A 55 -8.07 -11.67 3.95
C VAL A 55 -7.58 -10.39 4.62
N HIS A 56 -8.38 -9.81 5.51
CA HIS A 56 -8.05 -8.57 6.22
C HIS A 56 -7.11 -8.82 7.40
N ASP A 57 -5.99 -8.09 7.43
CA ASP A 57 -4.98 -8.18 8.50
C ASP A 57 -5.09 -7.06 9.54
N GLY A 58 -5.83 -5.99 9.22
CA GLY A 58 -5.98 -4.79 10.06
C GLY A 58 -5.21 -3.58 9.51
N VAL A 59 -4.97 -2.60 10.39
CA VAL A 59 -4.26 -1.36 10.04
C VAL A 59 -2.78 -1.66 9.81
N ALA A 60 -2.26 -1.25 8.65
CA ALA A 60 -0.85 -1.34 8.31
C ALA A 60 -0.08 -0.09 8.78
N PHE A 61 -0.62 1.08 8.42
CA PHE A 61 -0.08 2.41 8.67
C PHE A 61 -1.16 3.46 8.38
N TYR A 62 -0.81 4.74 8.49
CA TYR A 62 -1.69 5.86 8.17
C TYR A 62 -1.09 6.74 7.08
N GLY A 63 -1.95 7.35 6.28
CA GLY A 63 -1.59 8.24 5.18
C GLY A 63 -2.75 9.17 4.81
N TYR A 64 -2.59 9.95 3.75
CA TYR A 64 -3.62 10.90 3.32
C TYR A 64 -4.55 10.29 2.28
N ALA A 65 -5.86 10.56 2.41
CA ALA A 65 -6.85 10.16 1.41
C ALA A 65 -6.91 11.10 0.19
N THR A 66 -6.43 12.33 0.34
CA THR A 66 -6.58 13.42 -0.64
C THR A 66 -5.23 14.04 -1.00
N PRO A 67 -5.08 14.57 -2.22
CA PRO A 67 -3.86 15.25 -2.66
C PRO A 67 -3.60 16.54 -1.87
N GLY A 68 -2.34 16.95 -1.79
CA GLY A 68 -1.88 18.16 -1.08
C GLY A 68 -0.47 18.55 -1.50
N ALA A 69 -0.04 19.76 -1.15
CA ALA A 69 1.28 20.29 -1.54
C ALA A 69 2.45 19.54 -0.88
N ASP A 70 2.19 18.88 0.25
CA ASP A 70 3.12 18.17 1.11
C ASP A 70 2.99 16.65 0.98
N ARG A 71 2.48 16.16 -0.16
CA ARG A 71 2.08 14.76 -0.32
C ARG A 71 2.49 14.20 -1.67
N SER A 72 3.03 12.98 -1.66
CA SER A 72 3.33 12.19 -2.85
C SER A 72 2.19 11.20 -3.14
N PRO A 73 1.69 11.09 -4.38
CA PRO A 73 0.77 10.02 -4.75
C PRO A 73 1.49 8.66 -4.71
N ILE A 74 0.89 7.68 -4.05
CA ILE A 74 1.32 6.28 -4.11
C ILE A 74 0.41 5.53 -5.06
N TYR A 75 0.98 5.16 -6.20
CA TYR A 75 0.32 4.41 -7.25
C TYR A 75 0.34 2.91 -6.94
N GLU A 76 -0.78 2.28 -7.23
CA GLU A 76 -0.94 0.84 -7.21
C GLU A 76 -0.84 0.31 -8.63
N HIS A 77 0.07 -0.63 -8.85
CA HIS A 77 0.17 -1.37 -10.09
C HIS A 77 -0.09 -2.85 -9.83
N SER A 78 -0.82 -3.48 -10.76
CA SER A 78 -1.05 -4.92 -10.72
C SER A 78 -0.39 -5.63 -11.89
N ALA A 79 -0.04 -6.89 -11.69
CA ALA A 79 0.37 -7.79 -12.77
C ALA A 79 -0.31 -9.15 -12.58
N PRO A 80 -0.76 -9.79 -13.68
CA PRO A 80 -1.46 -11.07 -13.58
C PRO A 80 -0.56 -12.17 -13.00
N THR A 81 -1.19 -13.07 -12.24
CA THR A 81 -0.59 -14.30 -11.72
C THR A 81 -1.37 -15.48 -12.27
N THR A 82 -0.68 -16.46 -12.83
CA THR A 82 -1.35 -17.67 -13.36
C THR A 82 -2.00 -18.44 -12.22
N GLY A 83 -3.32 -18.57 -12.26
CA GLY A 83 -4.10 -19.35 -11.29
C GLY A 83 -4.25 -18.73 -9.91
N GLY A 84 -3.71 -17.53 -9.66
CA GLY A 84 -3.75 -16.86 -8.36
C GLY A 84 -4.31 -15.45 -8.44
N VAL A 85 -4.23 -14.72 -7.33
CA VAL A 85 -4.57 -13.30 -7.31
C VAL A 85 -3.47 -12.48 -8.00
N PRO A 86 -3.78 -11.30 -8.58
CA PRO A 86 -2.77 -10.42 -9.15
C PRO A 86 -1.67 -10.07 -8.13
N ARG A 87 -0.43 -9.97 -8.61
CA ARG A 87 0.66 -9.35 -7.87
C ARG A 87 0.42 -7.85 -7.83
N VAL A 88 0.76 -7.23 -6.70
CA VAL A 88 0.56 -5.78 -6.49
C VAL A 88 1.88 -5.16 -6.07
N VAL A 89 2.15 -3.95 -6.57
CA VAL A 89 3.27 -3.12 -6.14
C VAL A 89 2.82 -1.69 -5.93
N TYR A 90 3.45 -1.02 -4.97
CA TYR A 90 3.19 0.36 -4.59
C TYR A 90 4.42 1.22 -4.87
N THR A 91 4.24 2.34 -5.56
CA THR A 91 5.35 3.19 -6.00
C THR A 91 4.91 4.65 -6.14
N GLU A 92 5.85 5.58 -6.05
CA GLU A 92 5.62 7.00 -6.40
C GLU A 92 5.65 7.24 -7.93
N SER A 93 6.02 6.24 -8.73
CA SER A 93 6.03 6.34 -10.20
C SER A 93 4.71 5.91 -10.81
N GLU A 94 4.07 6.79 -11.57
CA GLU A 94 2.87 6.46 -12.35
C GLU A 94 3.14 5.40 -13.44
N GLN A 95 4.38 5.32 -13.92
CA GLN A 95 4.79 4.45 -15.01
C GLN A 95 5.82 3.43 -14.51
N LEU A 96 5.40 2.17 -14.43
CA LEU A 96 6.29 1.04 -14.12
C LEU A 96 6.75 0.28 -15.37
N GLY A 97 5.87 0.20 -16.39
CA GLY A 97 6.12 -0.53 -17.64
C GLY A 97 6.04 -2.06 -17.53
N LEU A 98 6.42 -2.76 -18.60
CA LEU A 98 6.66 -4.21 -18.68
C LEU A 98 5.67 -5.11 -17.91
N GLY A 99 4.43 -5.21 -18.39
CA GLY A 99 3.45 -6.17 -17.85
C GLY A 99 2.76 -5.77 -16.55
N TRP A 100 3.04 -4.56 -16.06
CA TRP A 100 2.31 -3.93 -14.96
C TRP A 100 1.24 -2.98 -15.49
N THR A 101 0.03 -3.11 -14.96
CA THR A 101 -1.10 -2.22 -15.22
C THR A 101 -1.19 -1.20 -14.09
N LEU A 102 -1.25 0.09 -14.41
CA LEU A 102 -1.60 1.12 -13.43
C LEU A 102 -3.08 0.97 -13.09
N GLU A 103 -3.38 0.72 -11.82
CA GLU A 103 -4.76 0.60 -11.36
C GLU A 103 -5.30 1.96 -10.94
N ARG A 104 -4.58 2.64 -10.05
CA ARG A 104 -5.03 3.88 -9.39
C ARG A 104 -3.94 4.51 -8.53
N ILE A 105 -4.23 5.70 -8.01
CA ILE A 105 -3.63 6.20 -6.77
C ILE A 105 -4.32 5.47 -5.61
N SER A 106 -3.54 4.82 -4.74
CA SER A 106 -4.08 4.07 -3.60
C SER A 106 -4.23 4.95 -2.36
N PHE A 107 -3.24 5.80 -2.09
CA PHE A 107 -3.23 6.82 -1.03
C PHE A 107 -2.13 7.85 -1.34
N TYR A 108 -2.02 8.88 -0.49
CA TYR A 108 -0.94 9.85 -0.57
C TYR A 108 -0.04 9.75 0.66
N ALA A 109 1.26 9.61 0.43
CA ALA A 109 2.28 9.61 1.48
C ALA A 109 2.63 11.06 1.88
N PRO A 110 2.89 11.34 3.17
CA PRO A 110 3.58 12.58 3.54
C PRO A 110 4.93 12.69 2.83
N ASN A 111 5.37 13.92 2.56
CA ASN A 111 6.75 14.15 2.16
C ASN A 111 7.73 13.76 3.29
N PRO A 112 8.98 13.41 2.95
CA PRO A 112 10.03 13.27 3.94
C PRO A 112 10.13 14.54 4.79
N PRO A 113 10.35 14.44 6.12
CA PRO A 113 10.60 15.62 6.92
C PRO A 113 11.89 16.30 6.46
N ASP A 114 11.88 17.63 6.38
CA ASP A 114 13.06 18.43 6.00
C ASP A 114 14.23 18.24 6.97
N THR A 115 13.94 17.82 8.22
CA THR A 115 14.95 17.41 9.21
C THR A 115 14.50 16.17 10.00
N LEU A 116 15.42 15.23 10.26
CA LEU A 116 15.18 13.96 10.95
C LEU A 116 14.82 14.08 12.45
N ASN A 117 14.63 15.29 12.99
CA ASN A 117 14.46 15.55 14.43
C ASN A 117 13.01 15.91 14.84
N GLU A 118 12.02 15.72 13.96
CA GLU A 118 10.61 16.11 14.23
C GLU A 118 9.64 14.93 14.29
N VAL A 119 10.06 13.79 14.83
CA VAL A 119 9.17 12.65 15.14
C VAL A 119 9.21 12.31 16.61
#